data_AF-A0A8S9HWP4-F1
#
_entry.id   AF-A0A8S9HWP4-F1
#
_cell.length_a   1.000
_cell.length_b   1.000
_cell.length_c   1.000
_cell.angle_alpha   90.00
_cell.angle_beta   90.00
_cell.angle_gamma   90.00
#
_symmetry.space_group_name_H-M   'P 1'
#
loop_
_entity.id
_entity.type
_entity.pdbx_description
1 polymer ?
#
loop_
_entity_poly.entity_id
_entity_poly.type
_entity_poly.pdbx_seq_one_letter_code
_entity_poly.pdbx_strand_id
1 'polypeptide(L)'
;VVDVQLLVNKETDEVYTQVTLLPLQEFPMLNEEGKEVREERNGSSSVKRTTPHMFCKTLTASDTSTHGGFSVPRRAAEDCFPPLDYKQQRPSHEFIAKDLHGVEWKFRHIYRGQPRRHLLTTGWSIFVSQKNLVSGDAVLFLRDEDGELRLGVRRSARPRNGLPDSVTEKNSCSNIRSLVANAVNTKSMFHVFYSPRATHTEFVIPYEKYITSIRKPISIGTRFRMSFEMGDSPERRCAGVVTGVCDLDSYRWLNSKWRCLLVRWDEAFMSDHQERVSPWEIDLSVSLPPLSIIQSSPRPKRPWAGLLDTTTPQGNPLTGKLNAHLLKHFNCV
;
A
#
# COMPACT_ATOMS: atom_id res chain seq x y z
N VAL A 1 9.26 -16.46 -9.66
CA VAL A 1 9.75 -15.06 -9.71
C VAL A 1 11.26 -15.09 -9.73
N VAL A 2 11.88 -14.46 -10.73
CA VAL A 2 13.34 -14.43 -10.89
C VAL A 2 13.94 -13.21 -10.20
N ASP A 3 13.33 -12.05 -10.39
CA ASP A 3 13.80 -10.78 -9.85
C ASP A 3 12.63 -9.82 -9.58
N VAL A 4 12.80 -8.93 -8.60
CA VAL A 4 11.84 -7.88 -8.23
C VAL A 4 12.59 -6.58 -8.04
N GLN A 5 12.31 -5.60 -8.89
CA GLN A 5 12.90 -4.27 -8.85
C GLN A 5 11.84 -3.26 -8.45
N LEU A 6 12.18 -2.47 -7.43
CA LEU A 6 11.34 -1.39 -6.93
C LEU A 6 11.85 -0.08 -7.56
N LEU A 7 11.01 0.56 -8.37
CA LEU A 7 11.40 1.65 -9.26
C LEU A 7 10.52 2.89 -9.01
N VAL A 8 11.03 4.04 -9.44
CA VAL A 8 10.34 5.33 -9.35
C VAL A 8 10.45 6.06 -10.68
N ASN A 9 9.33 6.59 -11.17
CA ASN A 9 9.29 7.41 -12.36
C ASN A 9 9.92 8.78 -12.06
N LYS A 10 10.93 9.18 -12.83
CA LYS A 10 11.69 10.41 -12.63
C LYS A 10 10.89 11.70 -12.84
N GLU A 11 9.82 11.64 -13.61
CA GLU A 11 9.00 12.81 -13.96
C GLU A 11 7.80 12.94 -13.02
N THR A 12 7.19 11.82 -12.63
CA THR A 12 5.92 11.82 -11.88
C THR A 12 6.07 11.50 -10.40
N ASP A 13 7.27 11.09 -9.95
CA ASP A 13 7.52 10.50 -8.62
C ASP A 13 6.66 9.25 -8.33
N GLU A 14 6.05 8.63 -9.36
CA GLU A 14 5.22 7.44 -9.19
C GLU A 14 6.08 6.20 -8.98
N VAL A 15 5.78 5.47 -7.90
CA VAL A 15 6.42 4.20 -7.60
C VAL A 15 5.76 3.06 -8.39
N TYR A 16 6.59 2.17 -8.91
CA TYR A 16 6.15 0.96 -9.59
C TYR A 16 7.14 -0.17 -9.33
N THR A 17 6.68 -1.40 -9.51
CA THR A 17 7.50 -2.60 -9.33
C THR A 17 7.63 -3.32 -10.66
N GLN A 18 8.85 -3.59 -11.10
CA GLN A 18 9.12 -4.49 -12.20
C GLN A 18 9.38 -5.89 -11.64
N VAL A 19 8.60 -6.87 -12.09
CA VAL A 19 8.75 -8.28 -11.71
C VAL A 19 9.20 -9.07 -12.93
N THR A 20 10.32 -9.77 -12.80
CA THR A 20 10.81 -10.68 -13.84
C THR A 20 10.30 -12.09 -13.56
N LEU A 21 9.57 -12.64 -14.50
CA LEU A 21 8.91 -13.94 -14.42
C LEU A 21 9.52 -14.89 -15.44
N LEU A 22 9.65 -16.16 -15.03
CA LEU A 22 10.03 -17.26 -15.89
C LEU A 22 8.89 -18.29 -15.79
N PRO A 23 8.18 -18.60 -16.90
CA PRO A 23 7.18 -19.65 -16.92
C PRO A 23 7.81 -20.99 -16.58
N LEU A 24 7.19 -21.71 -15.65
CA LEU A 24 7.54 -23.10 -15.36
C LEU A 24 6.53 -23.99 -16.08
N GLN A 25 7.02 -25.12 -16.61
CA GLN A 25 6.13 -26.17 -17.10
C GLN A 25 5.44 -26.81 -15.89
N GLU A 26 4.15 -27.12 -16.01
CA GLU A 26 3.39 -27.75 -14.94
C GLU A 26 4.12 -29.01 -14.47
N PHE A 27 4.61 -28.99 -13.23
CA PHE A 27 4.96 -30.22 -12.55
C PHE A 27 3.66 -30.83 -12.04
N PRO A 28 3.32 -32.08 -12.38
CA PRO A 28 2.36 -32.84 -11.60
C PRO A 28 3.03 -33.12 -10.24
N MET A 29 2.95 -32.17 -9.30
CA MET A 29 3.29 -32.43 -7.89
C MET A 29 2.15 -33.17 -7.17
N LEU A 30 1.39 -33.96 -7.92
CA LEU A 30 0.41 -34.92 -7.43
C LEU A 30 0.86 -36.28 -7.91
N ASN A 31 1.79 -36.90 -7.19
CA ASN A 31 1.89 -38.36 -7.20
C ASN A 31 0.71 -38.89 -6.38
N GLU A 32 0.15 -40.03 -6.78
CA GLU A 32 -1.02 -40.69 -6.17
C GLU A 32 -0.83 -41.16 -4.71
N GLU A 33 0.22 -40.70 -4.03
CA GLU A 33 0.59 -41.08 -2.67
C GLU A 33 0.92 -39.87 -1.79
N GLY A 34 0.07 -38.84 -1.75
CA GLY A 34 -0.11 -37.94 -0.59
C GLY A 34 1.11 -37.32 0.12
N LYS A 35 2.31 -37.32 -0.48
CA LYS A 35 3.54 -36.79 0.11
C LYS A 35 3.98 -35.57 -0.67
N GLU A 36 3.80 -34.41 -0.03
CA GLU A 36 4.40 -33.15 -0.44
C GLU A 36 5.91 -33.32 -0.58
N VAL A 37 6.45 -33.03 -1.76
CA VAL A 37 7.87 -32.70 -1.88
C VAL A 37 8.03 -31.33 -1.23
N ARG A 38 8.29 -31.33 0.07
CA ARG A 38 8.77 -30.14 0.78
C ARG A 38 10.13 -29.78 0.20
N GLU A 39 10.15 -28.89 -0.79
CA GLU A 39 11.28 -27.97 -0.87
C GLU A 39 11.18 -27.06 0.34
N GLU A 40 11.98 -27.34 1.37
CA GLU A 40 12.30 -26.38 2.42
C GLU A 40 13.00 -25.19 1.78
N ARG A 41 12.22 -24.26 1.20
CA ARG A 41 12.70 -22.93 0.89
C ARG A 41 12.83 -22.20 2.21
N ASN A 42 14.07 -22.27 2.68
CA ASN A 42 14.69 -21.54 3.76
C ASN A 42 13.91 -20.27 4.11
N GLY A 43 13.48 -20.22 5.38
CA GLY A 43 12.46 -19.31 5.88
C GLY A 43 12.63 -17.90 5.34
N SER A 44 11.54 -17.31 4.85
CA SER A 44 11.45 -15.85 4.83
C SER A 44 11.67 -15.42 6.26
N SER A 45 12.84 -14.87 6.55
CA SER A 45 13.04 -14.13 7.78
C SER A 45 11.94 -13.08 7.77
N SER A 46 10.94 -13.27 8.63
CA SER A 46 10.07 -12.19 9.02
C SER A 46 10.99 -11.24 9.77
N VAL A 47 11.73 -10.41 9.02
CA VAL A 47 12.44 -9.27 9.56
C VAL A 47 11.38 -8.55 10.36
N LYS A 48 11.51 -8.60 11.69
CA LYS A 48 10.63 -7.92 12.62
C LYS A 48 10.59 -6.49 12.12
N ARG A 49 9.45 -6.09 11.54
CA ARG A 49 9.29 -4.76 10.96
C ARG A 49 9.32 -3.79 12.14
N THR A 50 10.50 -3.24 12.44
CA THR A 50 10.57 -1.97 13.15
C THR A 50 9.77 -1.00 12.30
N THR A 51 8.63 -0.53 12.80
CA THR A 51 7.88 0.51 12.13
C THR A 51 8.82 1.70 12.04
N PRO A 52 9.28 2.10 10.83
CA PRO A 52 10.18 3.22 10.72
C PRO A 52 9.47 4.46 11.23
N HIS A 53 10.20 5.37 11.89
CA HIS A 53 9.68 6.67 12.29
C HIS A 53 9.25 7.41 11.03
N MET A 54 7.95 7.39 10.73
CA MET A 54 7.42 7.93 9.48
C MET A 54 6.07 8.61 9.69
N PHE A 55 5.79 9.59 8.84
CA PHE A 55 4.46 10.17 8.74
C PHE A 55 4.12 10.51 7.30
N CYS A 56 2.84 10.35 6.98
CA CYS A 56 2.21 10.86 5.77
C CYS A 56 1.29 12.01 6.15
N LYS A 57 1.30 13.09 5.38
CA LYS A 57 0.32 14.17 5.51
C LYS A 57 -0.16 14.62 4.14
N THR A 58 -1.48 14.58 3.95
CA THR A 58 -2.14 15.33 2.88
C THR A 58 -1.96 16.84 3.07
N LEU A 59 -1.48 17.48 2.01
CA LEU A 59 -1.25 18.91 1.91
C LEU A 59 -2.57 19.67 1.87
N THR A 60 -2.67 20.66 2.75
CA THR A 60 -3.76 21.63 2.74
C THR A 60 -3.43 22.79 1.80
N ALA A 61 -4.43 23.60 1.44
CA ALA A 61 -4.22 24.82 0.66
C ALA A 61 -3.19 25.78 1.29
N SER A 62 -3.13 25.81 2.63
CA SER A 62 -2.14 26.63 3.35
C SER A 62 -0.71 26.12 3.18
N ASP A 63 -0.54 24.79 3.11
CA ASP A 63 0.77 24.17 2.91
C ASP A 63 1.30 24.44 1.50
N THR A 64 0.44 24.55 0.49
CA THR A 64 0.88 24.82 -0.90
C THR A 64 0.87 26.30 -1.28
N SER A 65 0.60 27.20 -0.33
CA SER A 65 0.59 28.64 -0.60
C SER A 65 2.01 29.23 -0.63
N THR A 66 2.26 30.22 -1.49
CA THR A 66 3.59 30.81 -1.70
C THR A 66 4.21 31.42 -0.44
N HIS A 67 3.37 31.91 0.48
CA HIS A 67 3.78 32.56 1.73
C HIS A 67 3.58 31.65 2.96
N GLY A 68 2.98 30.47 2.75
CA GLY A 68 2.74 29.48 3.78
C GLY A 68 3.94 28.55 3.98
N GLY A 69 4.04 28.01 5.19
CA GLY A 69 4.93 26.89 5.49
C GLY A 69 4.15 25.60 5.59
N PHE A 70 4.86 24.47 5.68
CA PHE A 70 4.25 23.19 5.96
C PHE A 70 3.97 23.02 7.44
N SER A 71 2.70 22.78 7.81
CA SER A 71 2.33 22.51 9.20
C SER A 71 2.56 21.05 9.57
N VAL A 72 3.54 20.76 10.41
CA VAL A 72 3.87 19.37 10.78
C VAL A 72 3.01 18.95 11.97
N PRO A 73 2.33 17.79 11.93
CA PRO A 73 1.64 17.26 13.10
C PRO A 73 2.62 17.08 14.26
N ARG A 74 2.22 17.44 15.48
CA ARG A 74 3.12 17.42 16.65
C ARG A 74 3.81 16.07 16.86
N ARG A 75 3.03 14.98 16.86
CA ARG A 75 3.55 13.62 17.03
C ARG A 75 4.58 13.27 15.95
N ALA A 76 4.30 13.64 14.70
CA ALA A 76 5.20 13.41 13.58
C ALA A 76 6.52 14.21 13.71
N ALA A 77 6.46 15.46 14.17
CA ALA A 77 7.66 16.26 14.37
C ALA A 77 8.56 15.70 15.50
N GLU A 78 7.95 15.28 16.61
CA GLU A 78 8.67 14.71 17.76
C GLU A 78 9.24 13.31 17.46
N ASP A 79 8.60 12.55 16.58
CA ASP A 79 8.99 11.18 16.20
C ASP A 79 10.03 11.14 15.06
N CYS A 80 9.80 11.91 13.98
CA CYS A 80 10.59 11.80 12.76
C CYS A 80 11.75 12.79 12.69
N PHE A 81 11.65 13.99 13.26
CA PHE A 81 12.69 15.01 13.08
C PHE A 81 13.70 15.01 14.23
N PRO A 82 14.92 15.52 14.00
CA PRO A 82 15.85 15.80 15.08
C PRO A 82 15.21 16.66 16.18
N PRO A 83 15.48 16.38 17.46
CA PRO A 83 14.87 17.11 18.55
C PRO A 83 15.31 18.59 18.56
N LEU A 84 14.36 19.49 18.82
CA LEU A 84 14.63 20.92 18.99
C LEU A 84 15.09 21.23 20.41
N ASP A 85 15.95 22.25 20.55
CA ASP A 85 16.23 22.85 21.86
C ASP A 85 15.15 23.86 22.24
N TYR A 86 14.21 23.43 23.08
CA TYR A 86 13.08 24.25 23.54
C TYR A 86 13.46 25.36 24.53
N LYS A 87 14.70 25.41 25.02
CA LYS A 87 15.17 26.50 25.88
C LYS A 87 15.37 27.80 25.11
N GLN A 88 15.52 27.71 23.79
CA GLN A 88 15.65 28.87 22.92
C GLN A 88 14.34 29.64 22.79
N GLN A 89 14.43 30.96 22.66
CA GLN A 89 13.25 31.81 22.45
C GLN A 89 12.48 31.42 21.18
N ARG A 90 13.20 30.99 20.13
CA ARG A 90 12.66 30.47 18.87
C ARG A 90 13.39 29.18 18.49
N PRO A 91 12.94 28.02 19.01
CA PRO A 91 13.56 26.74 18.68
C PRO A 91 13.46 26.48 17.19
N SER A 92 14.61 26.37 16.51
CA SER A 92 14.68 26.00 15.10
C SER A 92 15.97 25.27 14.77
N HIS A 93 15.93 24.39 13.78
CA HIS A 93 17.11 23.77 13.18
C HIS A 93 16.90 23.61 11.67
N GLU A 94 17.99 23.36 10.96
CA GLU A 94 17.94 22.95 9.55
C GLU A 94 18.21 21.44 9.48
N PHE A 95 17.60 20.78 8.50
CA PHE A 95 17.88 19.38 8.21
C PHE A 95 17.80 19.15 6.70
N ILE A 96 18.38 18.03 6.26
CA ILE A 96 18.36 17.59 4.87
C ILE A 96 17.55 16.31 4.80
N ALA A 97 16.67 16.21 3.81
CA ALA A 97 15.98 14.97 3.48
C ALA A 97 16.23 14.61 2.01
N LYS A 98 16.50 13.33 1.74
CA LYS A 98 16.74 12.82 0.38
C LYS A 98 15.46 12.27 -0.22
N ASP A 99 15.11 12.68 -1.43
CA ASP A 99 13.98 12.09 -2.13
C ASP A 99 14.31 10.70 -2.74
N LEU A 100 13.32 10.07 -3.37
CA LEU A 100 13.49 8.75 -4.02
C LEU A 100 14.47 8.75 -5.20
N HIS A 101 14.85 9.93 -5.71
CA HIS A 101 15.85 10.11 -6.76
C HIS A 101 17.23 10.45 -6.20
N GLY A 102 17.37 10.53 -4.87
CA GLY A 102 18.61 10.92 -4.20
C GLY A 102 18.85 12.43 -4.18
N VAL A 103 17.87 13.25 -4.58
CA VAL A 103 17.99 14.71 -4.51
C VAL A 103 17.84 15.15 -3.06
N GLU A 104 18.78 15.96 -2.60
CA GLU A 104 18.80 16.51 -1.24
C GLU A 104 17.97 17.79 -1.14
N TRP A 105 17.02 17.78 -0.19
CA TRP A 105 16.13 18.89 0.10
C TRP A 105 16.42 19.43 1.49
N LYS A 106 16.85 20.69 1.55
CA LYS A 106 17.15 21.38 2.81
C LYS A 106 15.92 22.11 3.33
N PHE A 107 15.52 21.82 4.56
CA PHE A 107 14.37 22.46 5.21
C PHE A 107 14.75 23.10 6.53
N ARG A 108 14.11 24.24 6.85
CA ARG A 108 14.14 24.85 8.18
C ARG A 108 12.92 24.44 8.99
N HIS A 109 13.13 23.63 10.02
CA HIS A 109 12.14 23.29 11.04
C HIS A 109 12.13 24.34 12.14
N ILE A 110 10.95 24.85 12.50
CA ILE A 110 10.79 25.85 13.55
C ILE A 110 9.53 25.57 14.38
N TYR A 111 9.63 25.75 15.70
CA TYR A 111 8.50 25.70 16.62
C TYR A 111 8.08 27.11 17.03
N ARG A 112 6.99 27.63 16.47
CA ARG A 112 6.54 29.03 16.66
C ARG A 112 5.03 29.20 16.54
N GLY A 113 4.54 30.43 16.71
CA GLY A 113 3.13 30.80 16.58
C GLY A 113 2.35 30.76 17.90
N GLN A 114 1.07 31.11 17.84
CA GLN A 114 0.14 31.09 18.97
C GLN A 114 -1.21 30.48 18.53
N PRO A 115 -1.57 29.27 18.99
CA PRO A 115 -0.74 28.35 19.77
C PRO A 115 0.50 27.91 18.99
N ARG A 116 1.56 27.49 19.70
CA ARG A 116 2.82 27.06 19.06
C ARG A 116 2.62 25.77 18.25
N ARG A 117 3.20 25.74 17.05
CA ARG A 117 3.12 24.63 16.09
C ARG A 117 4.47 24.38 15.44
N HIS A 118 4.68 23.16 14.96
CA HIS A 118 5.85 22.78 14.17
C HIS A 118 5.62 23.17 12.71
N LEU A 119 6.58 23.87 12.11
CA LEU A 119 6.51 24.36 10.75
C LEU A 119 7.80 24.04 9.99
N LEU A 120 7.68 23.62 8.74
CA LEU A 120 8.77 23.76 7.77
C LEU A 120 8.58 25.08 7.02
N THR A 121 9.63 25.89 6.98
CA THR A 121 9.58 27.26 6.43
C THR A 121 10.51 27.38 5.24
N THR A 122 11.75 27.85 5.44
CA THR A 122 12.75 27.93 4.38
C THR A 122 12.94 26.57 3.71
N GLY A 123 12.99 26.55 2.38
CA GLY A 123 13.10 25.35 1.55
C GLY A 123 11.77 24.72 1.15
N TRP A 124 10.69 24.94 1.92
CA TRP A 124 9.41 24.29 1.65
C TRP A 124 8.75 24.76 0.36
N SER A 125 8.66 26.07 0.12
CA SER A 125 8.03 26.61 -1.09
C SER A 125 8.78 26.21 -2.37
N ILE A 126 10.10 26.05 -2.29
CA ILE A 126 10.95 25.57 -3.40
C ILE A 126 10.64 24.11 -3.69
N PHE A 127 10.52 23.28 -2.65
CA PHE A 127 10.12 21.88 -2.80
C PHE A 127 8.73 21.76 -3.46
N VAL A 128 7.75 22.52 -2.96
CA VAL A 128 6.39 22.54 -3.52
C VAL A 128 6.39 22.94 -5.00
N SER A 129 7.12 23.98 -5.38
CA SER A 129 7.14 24.46 -6.77
C SER A 129 7.86 23.49 -7.70
N GLN A 130 9.04 22.99 -7.32
CA GLN A 130 9.83 22.07 -8.16
C GLN A 130 9.14 20.70 -8.32
N LYS A 131 8.48 20.22 -7.26
CA LYS A 131 7.66 19.01 -7.33
C LYS A 131 6.24 19.29 -7.80
N ASN A 132 5.88 20.49 -8.27
CA ASN A 132 4.52 20.83 -8.74
C ASN A 132 3.39 20.37 -7.79
N LEU A 133 3.58 20.49 -6.47
CA LEU A 133 2.64 19.96 -5.47
C LEU A 133 1.41 20.85 -5.34
N VAL A 134 0.27 20.22 -5.13
CA VAL A 134 -1.03 20.88 -5.01
C VAL A 134 -1.78 20.40 -3.78
N SER A 135 -2.71 21.20 -3.27
CA SER A 135 -3.59 20.77 -2.17
C SER A 135 -4.27 19.45 -2.52
N GLY A 136 -4.27 18.51 -1.58
CA GLY A 136 -4.74 17.14 -1.77
C GLY A 136 -3.64 16.12 -2.12
N ASP A 137 -2.49 16.55 -2.64
CA ASP A 137 -1.29 15.71 -2.66
C ASP A 137 -0.85 15.41 -1.23
N ALA A 138 -0.02 14.41 -1.02
CA ALA A 138 0.54 14.06 0.27
C ALA A 138 2.06 13.99 0.21
N VAL A 139 2.68 14.31 1.33
CA VAL A 139 4.13 14.22 1.51
C VAL A 139 4.42 13.25 2.65
N LEU A 140 5.43 12.42 2.43
CA LEU A 140 5.87 11.38 3.34
C LEU A 140 7.29 11.69 3.78
N PHE A 141 7.51 11.71 5.09
CA PHE A 141 8.85 11.72 5.68
C PHE A 141 9.08 10.41 6.41
N LEU A 142 10.28 9.86 6.25
CA LEU A 142 10.73 8.66 6.92
C LEU A 142 12.13 8.90 7.45
N ARG A 143 12.36 8.60 8.73
CA ARG A 143 13.69 8.59 9.33
C ARG A 143 14.18 7.15 9.37
N ASP A 144 15.29 6.91 8.68
CA ASP A 144 15.96 5.61 8.62
C ASP A 144 16.60 5.28 9.98
N GLU A 145 17.01 4.03 10.18
CA GLU A 145 17.70 3.61 11.42
C GLU A 145 19.04 4.35 11.60
N ASP A 146 19.68 4.71 10.48
CA ASP A 146 20.90 5.53 10.42
C ASP A 146 20.65 7.01 10.78
N GLY A 147 19.40 7.42 10.99
CA GLY A 147 18.99 8.79 11.26
C GLY A 147 18.83 9.69 10.04
N GLU A 148 19.17 9.19 8.85
CA GLU A 148 18.95 9.87 7.57
C GLU A 148 17.45 10.08 7.31
N LEU A 149 17.09 11.29 6.89
CA LEU A 149 15.72 11.62 6.52
C LEU A 149 15.49 11.39 5.04
N ARG A 150 14.37 10.75 4.74
CA ARG A 150 13.95 10.43 3.39
C ARG A 150 12.57 11.01 3.13
N LEU A 151 12.37 11.46 1.91
CA LEU A 151 11.23 12.25 1.47
C LEU A 151 10.55 11.56 0.29
N GLY A 152 9.23 11.56 0.26
CA GLY A 152 8.51 11.22 -0.95
C GLY A 152 7.18 11.91 -1.05
N VAL A 153 6.61 11.80 -2.24
CA VAL A 153 5.41 12.51 -2.66
C VAL A 153 4.39 11.47 -3.11
N ARG A 154 3.15 11.67 -2.72
CA ARG A 154 2.01 10.92 -3.24
C ARG A 154 1.01 11.91 -3.82
N ARG A 155 0.80 11.85 -5.14
CA ARG A 155 -0.19 12.72 -5.80
C ARG A 155 -1.60 12.34 -5.40
N SER A 156 -2.50 13.31 -5.31
CA SER A 156 -3.92 13.00 -5.19
C SER A 156 -4.40 12.22 -6.42
N ALA A 157 -5.31 11.25 -6.23
CA ALA A 157 -5.98 10.60 -7.34
C ALA A 157 -6.99 11.58 -7.96
N ARG A 158 -6.54 12.38 -8.92
CA ARG A 158 -7.42 13.27 -9.67
C ARG A 158 -8.09 12.45 -10.78
N PRO A 159 -9.43 12.53 -10.96
CA PRO A 159 -10.05 12.10 -12.20
C PRO A 159 -9.36 12.87 -13.31
N ARG A 160 -8.66 12.16 -14.19
CA ARG A 160 -7.86 12.75 -15.27
C ARG A 160 -8.82 13.35 -16.31
N ASN A 161 -9.35 14.53 -16.02
CA ASN A 161 -10.07 15.37 -16.99
C ASN A 161 -9.02 16.12 -17.82
N GLY A 162 -8.43 15.43 -18.80
CA GLY A 162 -7.41 16.01 -19.66
C GLY A 162 -6.52 14.94 -20.27
N LEU A 163 -6.88 14.51 -21.47
CA LEU A 163 -6.11 13.61 -22.31
C LEU A 163 -5.06 14.44 -23.08
N PRO A 164 -3.84 13.92 -23.33
CA PRO A 164 -3.65 13.25 -24.62
C PRO A 164 -3.39 11.76 -24.47
N ASP A 165 -4.02 11.01 -25.38
CA ASP A 165 -3.77 9.64 -25.73
C ASP A 165 -2.41 9.65 -26.39
N SER A 166 -1.35 9.31 -25.66
CA SER A 166 -0.14 8.82 -26.31
C SER A 166 -0.28 7.31 -26.50
N VAL A 167 -1.08 6.95 -27.52
CA VAL A 167 -0.88 5.84 -28.45
C VAL A 167 -0.28 4.54 -27.86
N THR A 168 -0.78 3.97 -26.76
CA THR A 168 -0.47 2.55 -26.40
C THR A 168 -1.34 1.98 -25.28
N GLU A 169 -2.67 2.15 -25.29
CA GLU A 169 -3.52 1.41 -24.34
C GLU A 169 -4.47 0.42 -25.02
N LYS A 170 -5.10 0.79 -26.14
CA LYS A 170 -5.99 -0.16 -26.86
C LYS A 170 -5.25 -1.23 -27.65
N ASN A 171 -4.05 -0.93 -28.17
CA ASN A 171 -3.22 -1.91 -28.91
C ASN A 171 -2.29 -2.73 -27.99
N SER A 172 -2.09 -2.30 -26.74
CA SER A 172 -1.13 -2.93 -25.82
C SER A 172 -1.62 -4.23 -25.22
N CYS A 173 -2.92 -4.41 -25.00
CA CYS A 173 -3.43 -5.68 -24.44
C CYS A 173 -3.17 -6.88 -25.38
N SER A 174 -3.27 -6.68 -26.70
CA SER A 174 -2.93 -7.71 -27.68
C SER A 174 -1.44 -8.04 -27.64
N ASN A 175 -0.59 -7.01 -27.55
CA ASN A 175 0.86 -7.14 -27.45
C ASN A 175 1.30 -7.83 -26.16
N ILE A 176 0.65 -7.56 -25.02
CA ILE A 176 0.97 -8.21 -23.75
C ILE A 176 0.63 -9.71 -23.83
N ARG A 177 -0.52 -10.09 -24.41
CA ARG A 177 -0.90 -11.49 -24.57
C ARG A 177 0.09 -12.25 -25.45
N SER A 178 0.51 -11.66 -26.56
CA SER A 178 1.49 -12.29 -27.46
C SER A 178 2.86 -12.43 -26.80
N LEU A 179 3.31 -11.43 -26.03
CA LEU A 179 4.55 -11.49 -25.26
C LEU A 179 4.54 -12.62 -24.22
N VAL A 180 3.46 -12.74 -23.44
CA VAL A 180 3.32 -13.81 -22.44
C VAL A 180 3.23 -15.18 -23.12
N ALA A 181 2.44 -15.31 -24.19
CA ALA A 181 2.32 -16.56 -24.93
C ALA A 181 3.67 -17.00 -25.53
N ASN A 182 4.44 -16.06 -26.09
CA ASN A 182 5.77 -16.33 -26.60
C ASN A 182 6.72 -16.76 -25.47
N ALA A 183 6.69 -16.08 -24.32
CA ALA A 183 7.52 -16.42 -23.17
C ALA A 183 7.22 -17.82 -22.63
N VAL A 184 5.94 -18.21 -22.58
CA VAL A 184 5.52 -19.56 -22.20
C VAL A 184 6.03 -20.60 -23.21
N ASN A 185 5.85 -20.34 -24.51
CA ASN A 185 6.26 -21.27 -25.57
C ASN A 185 7.78 -21.46 -25.64
N THR A 186 8.54 -20.38 -25.46
CA THR A 186 10.01 -20.37 -25.54
C THR A 186 10.70 -20.61 -24.19
N LYS A 187 9.92 -20.71 -23.10
CA LYS A 187 10.43 -20.78 -21.71
C LYS A 187 11.40 -19.62 -21.41
N SER A 188 11.10 -18.43 -21.94
CA SER A 188 11.92 -17.25 -21.76
C SER A 188 11.40 -16.41 -20.60
N MET A 189 12.28 -15.57 -20.06
CA MET A 189 11.88 -14.56 -19.09
C MET A 189 11.03 -13.47 -19.76
N PHE A 190 10.12 -12.88 -18.99
CA PHE A 190 9.38 -11.69 -19.36
C PHE A 190 9.16 -10.80 -18.14
N HIS A 191 8.81 -9.53 -18.39
CA HIS A 191 8.60 -8.54 -17.34
C HIS A 191 7.13 -8.19 -17.23
N VAL A 192 6.68 -7.99 -15.99
CA VAL A 192 5.40 -7.37 -15.68
C VAL A 192 5.63 -6.20 -14.74
N PHE A 193 4.78 -5.18 -14.86
CA PHE A 193 4.87 -3.96 -14.07
C PHE A 193 3.65 -3.84 -13.17
N TYR A 194 3.89 -3.58 -11.89
CA TYR A 194 2.85 -3.36 -10.89
C TYR A 194 2.90 -1.91 -10.43
N SER A 195 1.79 -1.20 -10.57
CA SER A 195 1.61 0.17 -10.09
C SER A 195 0.54 0.16 -9.00
N PRO A 196 0.91 0.18 -7.71
CA PRO A 196 -0.03 0.04 -6.58
C PRO A 196 -1.18 1.05 -6.61
N ARG A 197 -0.91 2.23 -7.18
CA ARG A 197 -1.88 3.32 -7.31
C ARG A 197 -2.81 3.21 -8.52
N ALA A 198 -2.39 2.48 -9.56
CA ALA A 198 -3.21 2.28 -10.76
C ALA A 198 -4.09 1.05 -10.65
N THR A 199 -3.64 0.01 -9.93
CA THR A 199 -4.36 -1.26 -9.80
C THR A 199 -4.40 -1.72 -8.35
N HIS A 200 -5.59 -1.76 -7.77
CA HIS A 200 -5.79 -2.34 -6.43
C HIS A 200 -5.76 -3.88 -6.42
N THR A 201 -5.75 -4.53 -7.59
CA THR A 201 -5.78 -5.99 -7.69
C THR A 201 -4.41 -6.57 -7.93
N GLU A 202 -3.98 -7.46 -7.04
CA GLU A 202 -2.81 -8.31 -7.22
C GLU A 202 -3.07 -9.29 -8.37
N PHE A 203 -2.25 -9.26 -9.43
CA PHE A 203 -2.35 -10.23 -10.54
C PHE A 203 -1.20 -11.25 -10.57
N VAL A 204 -0.16 -11.06 -9.75
CA VAL A 204 0.89 -12.06 -9.50
C VAL A 204 0.69 -12.60 -8.09
N ILE A 205 0.12 -13.79 -7.98
CA ILE A 205 -0.25 -14.41 -6.70
C ILE A 205 0.77 -15.50 -6.34
N PRO A 206 1.28 -15.55 -5.10
CA PRO A 206 2.08 -16.68 -4.63
C PRO A 206 1.31 -17.99 -4.84
N TYR A 207 1.97 -19.00 -5.43
CA TYR A 207 1.33 -20.25 -5.84
C TYR A 207 0.56 -20.92 -4.70
N GLU A 208 1.16 -21.01 -3.50
CA GLU A 208 0.51 -21.59 -2.31
C GLU A 208 -0.75 -20.82 -1.88
N LYS A 209 -0.72 -19.48 -1.94
CA LYS A 209 -1.88 -18.63 -1.65
C LYS A 209 -3.00 -18.92 -2.64
N TYR A 210 -2.67 -19.01 -3.93
CA TYR A 210 -3.62 -19.34 -4.99
C TYR A 210 -4.24 -20.72 -4.76
N ILE A 211 -3.44 -21.79 -4.63
CA ILE A 211 -3.92 -23.17 -4.45
C ILE A 211 -4.77 -23.30 -3.19
N THR A 212 -4.34 -22.71 -2.07
CA THR A 212 -5.10 -22.72 -0.82
C THR A 212 -6.44 -22.00 -0.97
N SER A 213 -6.48 -20.88 -1.71
CA SER A 213 -7.72 -20.12 -1.93
C SER A 213 -8.74 -20.86 -2.79
N ILE A 214 -8.29 -21.59 -3.82
CA ILE A 214 -9.19 -22.29 -4.74
C ILE A 214 -9.64 -23.67 -4.23
N ARG A 215 -8.87 -24.28 -3.32
CA ARG A 215 -9.25 -25.55 -2.66
C ARG A 215 -10.40 -25.37 -1.66
N LYS A 216 -10.58 -24.17 -1.11
CA LYS A 216 -11.69 -23.84 -0.23
C LYS A 216 -12.94 -23.60 -1.08
N PRO A 217 -13.99 -24.43 -0.99
CA PRO A 217 -15.21 -24.20 -1.75
C PRO A 217 -15.88 -22.92 -1.26
N ILE A 218 -16.16 -22.00 -2.18
CA ILE A 218 -16.90 -20.77 -1.91
C ILE A 218 -18.25 -20.90 -2.60
N SER A 219 -19.34 -20.86 -1.81
CA SER A 219 -20.71 -20.96 -2.31
C SER A 219 -21.43 -19.61 -2.18
N ILE A 220 -22.53 -19.48 -2.92
CA ILE A 220 -23.46 -18.36 -2.77
C ILE A 220 -23.96 -18.31 -1.32
N GLY A 221 -23.97 -17.11 -0.73
CA GLY A 221 -24.29 -16.89 0.68
C GLY A 221 -23.07 -16.89 1.61
N THR A 222 -21.88 -17.28 1.13
CA THR A 222 -20.65 -17.21 1.92
C THR A 222 -20.37 -15.76 2.32
N ARG A 223 -20.24 -15.52 3.62
CA ARG A 223 -19.80 -14.22 4.15
C ARG A 223 -18.29 -14.17 4.14
N PHE A 224 -17.77 -13.00 3.80
CA PHE A 224 -16.34 -12.76 3.73
C PHE A 224 -16.00 -11.37 4.26
N ARG A 225 -14.71 -11.16 4.48
CA ARG A 225 -14.15 -9.86 4.78
C ARG A 225 -13.03 -9.55 3.80
N MET A 226 -12.87 -8.28 3.46
CA MET A 226 -11.76 -7.81 2.63
C MET A 226 -11.22 -6.52 3.23
N SER A 227 -9.90 -6.39 3.26
CA SER A 227 -9.25 -5.17 3.68
C SER A 227 -9.07 -4.22 2.50
N PHE A 228 -9.39 -2.95 2.72
CA PHE A 228 -9.12 -1.86 1.81
C PHE A 228 -8.11 -0.93 2.45
N GLU A 229 -7.02 -0.67 1.73
CA GLU A 229 -6.12 0.45 2.02
C GLU A 229 -6.77 1.72 1.46
N MET A 230 -7.41 2.49 2.34
CA MET A 230 -8.08 3.74 1.98
C MET A 230 -7.34 4.92 2.61
N GLY A 231 -6.35 5.44 1.88
CA GLY A 231 -5.63 6.68 2.21
C GLY A 231 -5.02 6.69 3.62
N ASP A 232 -5.03 7.86 4.27
CA ASP A 232 -4.42 8.08 5.60
C ASP A 232 -5.19 7.42 6.77
N SER A 233 -6.16 6.53 6.50
CA SER A 233 -6.97 5.87 7.53
C SER A 233 -6.52 4.42 7.76
N PRO A 234 -6.60 3.89 9.00
CA PRO A 234 -6.20 2.51 9.28
C PRO A 234 -6.97 1.54 8.38
N GLU A 235 -6.30 0.45 7.97
CA GLU A 235 -6.85 -0.66 7.17
C GLU A 235 -8.33 -0.90 7.50
N ARG A 236 -9.21 -0.49 6.58
CA ARG A 236 -10.65 -0.66 6.77
C ARG A 236 -11.02 -2.03 6.27
N ARG A 237 -11.57 -2.85 7.16
CA ARG A 237 -12.08 -4.15 6.79
C ARG A 237 -13.58 -4.05 6.51
N CYS A 238 -13.95 -4.28 5.26
CA CYS A 238 -15.35 -4.31 4.83
C CYS A 238 -15.85 -5.75 4.80
N ALA A 239 -17.13 -5.93 5.10
CA ALA A 239 -17.78 -7.22 5.06
C ALA A 239 -18.69 -7.33 3.83
N GLY A 240 -18.82 -8.54 3.29
CA GLY A 240 -19.70 -8.78 2.16
C GLY A 240 -20.22 -10.21 2.14
N VAL A 241 -21.13 -10.45 1.19
CA VAL A 241 -21.67 -11.77 0.89
C VAL A 241 -21.47 -12.10 -0.58
N VAL A 242 -21.11 -13.34 -0.88
CA VAL A 242 -21.03 -13.85 -2.24
C VAL A 242 -22.45 -14.08 -2.76
N THR A 243 -22.79 -13.44 -3.87
CA THR A 243 -24.10 -13.54 -4.54
C THR A 243 -24.08 -14.46 -5.75
N GLY A 244 -22.90 -14.75 -6.30
CA GLY A 244 -22.73 -15.60 -7.47
C GLY A 244 -21.29 -16.05 -7.67
N VAL A 245 -21.12 -17.15 -8.40
CA VAL A 245 -19.81 -17.67 -8.81
C VAL A 245 -19.87 -17.93 -10.30
N CYS A 246 -19.16 -17.12 -11.09
CA CYS A 246 -19.09 -17.26 -12.54
C CYS A 246 -17.83 -16.58 -13.09
N ASP A 247 -17.28 -17.11 -14.19
CA ASP A 247 -16.12 -16.52 -14.85
C ASP A 247 -16.39 -15.06 -15.27
N LEU A 248 -15.36 -14.22 -15.23
CA LEU A 248 -15.47 -12.83 -15.70
C LEU A 248 -15.76 -12.74 -17.20
N ASP A 249 -15.09 -13.60 -17.98
CA ASP A 249 -15.24 -13.70 -19.43
C ASP A 249 -15.09 -15.17 -19.82
N SER A 250 -16.21 -15.90 -19.82
CA SER A 250 -16.24 -17.33 -20.14
C SER A 250 -15.85 -17.63 -21.59
N TYR A 251 -15.92 -16.65 -22.50
CA TYR A 251 -15.56 -16.84 -23.90
C TYR A 251 -14.04 -16.82 -24.09
N ARG A 252 -13.34 -15.89 -23.42
CA ARG A 252 -11.88 -15.76 -23.54
C ARG A 252 -11.11 -16.60 -22.51
N TRP A 253 -11.70 -16.85 -21.34
CA TRP A 253 -11.01 -17.39 -20.17
C TRP A 253 -11.89 -18.37 -19.39
N LEU A 254 -12.21 -19.49 -20.01
CA LEU A 254 -13.00 -20.55 -19.41
C LEU A 254 -12.35 -21.06 -18.11
N ASN A 255 -13.14 -21.16 -17.03
CA ASN A 255 -12.75 -21.60 -15.69
C ASN A 255 -11.73 -20.69 -14.97
N SER A 256 -11.53 -19.45 -15.44
CA SER A 256 -10.65 -18.50 -14.78
C SER A 256 -11.15 -18.12 -13.39
N LYS A 257 -10.25 -18.16 -12.40
CA LYS A 257 -10.54 -17.74 -11.03
C LYS A 257 -10.37 -16.23 -10.81
N TRP A 258 -9.99 -15.50 -11.86
CA TRP A 258 -9.87 -14.04 -11.82
C TRP A 258 -11.26 -13.40 -11.72
N ARG A 259 -11.52 -12.68 -10.62
CA ARG A 259 -12.77 -11.93 -10.39
C ARG A 259 -14.05 -12.76 -10.62
N CYS A 260 -14.00 -14.04 -10.26
CA CYS A 260 -15.09 -14.98 -10.51
C CYS A 260 -16.19 -14.96 -9.44
N LEU A 261 -16.01 -14.21 -8.34
CA LEU A 261 -16.99 -14.10 -7.27
C LEU A 261 -17.76 -12.80 -7.43
N LEU A 262 -19.07 -12.89 -7.64
CA LEU A 262 -19.99 -11.77 -7.53
C LEU A 262 -20.27 -11.52 -6.05
N VAL A 263 -20.19 -10.26 -5.63
CA VAL A 263 -20.31 -9.90 -4.21
C VAL A 263 -21.23 -8.72 -4.00
N ARG A 264 -21.89 -8.71 -2.84
CA ARG A 264 -22.62 -7.56 -2.31
C ARG A 264 -21.98 -7.14 -0.99
N TRP A 265 -21.57 -5.89 -0.91
CA TRP A 265 -21.02 -5.29 0.31
C TRP A 265 -22.12 -4.97 1.32
N ASP A 266 -21.80 -5.06 2.61
CA ASP A 266 -22.69 -4.63 3.69
C ASP A 266 -22.67 -3.10 3.84
N GLU A 267 -21.52 -2.46 3.57
CA GLU A 267 -21.35 -1.01 3.67
C GLU A 267 -21.78 -0.26 2.39
N ALA A 268 -22.66 0.73 2.54
CA ALA A 268 -23.27 1.47 1.44
C ALA A 268 -22.30 2.36 0.62
N PHE A 269 -21.09 2.66 1.13
CA PHE A 269 -20.10 3.45 0.36
C PHE A 269 -19.28 2.61 -0.63
N MET A 270 -19.38 1.27 -0.57
CA MET A 270 -18.63 0.35 -1.44
C MET A 270 -19.42 -0.11 -2.67
N SER A 271 -20.73 0.21 -2.73
CA SER A 271 -21.62 -0.28 -3.79
C SER A 271 -21.25 0.22 -5.18
N ASP A 272 -20.50 1.31 -5.30
CA ASP A 272 -20.15 1.93 -6.59
C ASP A 272 -18.84 1.43 -7.22
N HIS A 273 -18.02 0.61 -6.53
CA HIS A 273 -16.62 0.46 -6.94
C HIS A 273 -16.12 -0.98 -7.19
N GLN A 274 -16.76 -2.04 -6.66
CA GLN A 274 -16.31 -3.41 -6.94
C GLN A 274 -17.38 -4.48 -6.72
N GLU A 275 -18.06 -4.91 -7.78
CA GLU A 275 -19.06 -5.99 -7.73
C GLU A 275 -18.45 -7.39 -7.83
N ARG A 276 -17.14 -7.50 -8.16
CA ARG A 276 -16.45 -8.77 -8.38
C ARG A 276 -15.07 -8.82 -7.73
N VAL A 277 -14.77 -9.94 -7.09
CA VAL A 277 -13.50 -10.23 -6.38
C VAL A 277 -12.99 -11.63 -6.72
N SER A 278 -11.71 -11.87 -6.44
CA SER A 278 -11.05 -13.17 -6.62
C SER A 278 -10.94 -13.93 -5.30
N PRO A 279 -10.87 -15.28 -5.31
CA PRO A 279 -10.82 -16.08 -4.08
C PRO A 279 -9.64 -15.76 -3.12
N TRP A 280 -8.51 -15.30 -3.65
CA TRP A 280 -7.32 -14.94 -2.85
C TRP A 280 -7.35 -13.52 -2.26
N GLU A 281 -8.39 -12.73 -2.58
CA GLU A 281 -8.58 -11.37 -2.06
C GLU A 281 -9.45 -11.35 -0.80
N ILE A 282 -10.18 -12.45 -0.53
CA ILE A 282 -11.15 -12.51 0.56
C ILE A 282 -10.62 -13.31 1.76
N ASP A 283 -10.98 -12.87 2.95
CA ASP A 283 -10.75 -13.58 4.20
C ASP A 283 -12.04 -14.30 4.65
N LEU A 284 -11.92 -15.63 4.76
CA LEU A 284 -12.99 -16.55 5.16
C LEU A 284 -12.86 -16.99 6.64
N SER A 285 -11.85 -16.49 7.37
CA SER A 285 -11.55 -16.94 8.74
C SER A 285 -12.54 -16.46 9.82
N VAL A 286 -13.58 -15.73 9.44
CA VAL A 286 -14.51 -15.12 10.40
C VAL A 286 -15.81 -15.92 10.49
N SER A 287 -16.06 -16.53 11.66
CA SER A 287 -17.41 -16.91 12.05
C SER A 287 -18.23 -15.63 12.30
N LEU A 288 -18.96 -15.16 11.31
CA LEU A 288 -19.86 -14.03 11.49
C LEU A 288 -21.20 -14.53 12.02
N PRO A 289 -21.80 -13.89 13.04
CA PRO A 289 -23.16 -14.23 13.42
C PRO A 289 -24.08 -14.01 12.22
N PRO A 290 -25.09 -14.87 12.01
CA PRO A 290 -26.14 -14.61 11.03
C PRO A 290 -26.71 -13.21 11.29
N LEU A 291 -27.00 -12.45 10.24
CA LEU A 291 -27.75 -11.21 10.37
C LEU A 291 -29.07 -11.55 11.07
N SER A 292 -29.16 -11.21 12.35
CA SER A 292 -30.42 -11.16 13.05
C SER A 292 -31.18 -10.02 12.39
N ILE A 293 -32.30 -10.36 11.77
CA ILE A 293 -33.32 -9.39 11.39
C ILE A 293 -33.62 -8.58 12.66
N ILE A 294 -33.17 -7.33 12.69
CA ILE A 294 -33.29 -6.45 13.87
C ILE A 294 -34.78 -6.17 14.07
N GLN A 295 -35.40 -6.87 15.02
CA GLN A 295 -36.55 -6.33 15.73
C GLN A 295 -36.03 -5.33 16.76
N SER A 296 -36.49 -4.09 16.60
CA SER A 296 -36.19 -2.95 17.44
C SER A 296 -36.65 -3.16 18.88
N SER A 297 -35.73 -3.13 19.85
CA SER A 297 -36.06 -2.59 21.17
C SER A 297 -34.81 -2.02 21.89
N PRO A 298 -34.90 -0.86 22.57
CA PRO A 298 -33.76 -0.14 23.12
C PRO A 298 -33.61 -0.39 24.63
N ARG A 299 -32.38 -0.54 25.14
CA ARG A 299 -31.99 -0.21 26.54
C ARG A 299 -30.46 -0.37 26.78
N PRO A 300 -29.87 0.20 27.85
CA PRO A 300 -28.86 1.26 27.71
C PRO A 300 -27.49 0.94 28.32
N LYS A 301 -26.54 1.82 27.98
CA LYS A 301 -25.11 1.93 28.33
C LYS A 301 -24.78 1.79 29.82
N ARG A 302 -23.58 1.27 30.14
CA ARG A 302 -22.68 1.69 31.26
C ARG A 302 -21.27 1.04 31.14
N PRO A 303 -20.22 1.53 31.86
CA PRO A 303 -19.00 2.06 31.23
C PRO A 303 -17.67 1.37 31.63
N TRP A 304 -16.61 1.87 31.00
CA TRP A 304 -15.19 1.53 30.98
C TRP A 304 -14.44 1.56 32.34
N ALA A 305 -13.49 0.64 32.51
CA ALA A 305 -12.30 0.69 33.38
C ALA A 305 -11.21 -0.16 32.65
N GLY A 306 -9.93 0.17 32.48
CA GLY A 306 -9.01 1.07 33.16
C GLY A 306 -7.89 0.23 33.79
N LEU A 307 -6.75 0.02 33.11
CA LEU A 307 -5.47 -0.30 33.76
C LEU A 307 -4.26 -0.11 32.82
N LEU A 308 -3.23 0.57 33.33
CA LEU A 308 -1.86 0.63 32.83
C LEU A 308 -1.15 -0.72 33.05
N ASP A 309 -0.16 -1.04 32.22
CA ASP A 309 1.17 -1.37 32.76
C ASP A 309 2.29 -1.28 31.71
N THR A 310 3.48 -1.07 32.24
CA THR A 310 4.69 -0.55 31.58
C THR A 310 5.75 -1.65 31.59
N THR A 311 6.46 -1.95 30.49
CA THR A 311 7.88 -2.37 30.56
C THR A 311 8.60 -2.32 29.21
N THR A 312 9.80 -1.74 29.23
CA THR A 312 10.85 -1.69 28.20
C THR A 312 11.52 -3.05 27.94
N PRO A 313 12.23 -3.21 26.79
CA PRO A 313 13.67 -3.54 26.91
C PRO A 313 14.61 -2.90 25.87
N GLN A 314 15.88 -2.72 26.31
CA GLN A 314 17.14 -2.58 25.55
C GLN A 314 17.35 -3.80 24.61
N GLY A 315 18.19 -3.85 23.56
CA GLY A 315 19.22 -2.98 22.99
C GLY A 315 20.26 -3.87 22.24
N ASN A 316 20.62 -3.50 21.00
CA ASN A 316 21.77 -3.91 20.16
C ASN A 316 21.73 -5.26 19.38
N PRO A 317 22.58 -5.44 18.34
CA PRO A 317 22.56 -4.76 17.03
C PRO A 317 22.66 -5.78 15.86
N LEU A 318 22.62 -5.33 14.58
CA LEU A 318 23.44 -5.82 13.44
C LEU A 318 22.80 -5.49 12.07
N THR A 319 23.36 -4.46 11.44
CA THR A 319 23.78 -4.34 10.03
C THR A 319 22.97 -5.01 8.90
N GLY A 320 22.39 -4.16 8.04
CA GLY A 320 22.79 -4.09 6.63
C GLY A 320 21.83 -4.68 5.58
N LYS A 321 21.01 -3.81 4.96
CA LYS A 321 20.86 -3.66 3.49
C LYS A 321 19.83 -2.57 3.16
N LEU A 322 20.36 -1.37 2.86
CA LEU A 322 19.64 -0.14 2.53
C LEU A 322 18.96 -0.19 1.16
N ASN A 323 17.88 0.59 1.04
CA ASN A 323 17.06 0.95 -0.14
C ASN A 323 15.80 0.11 -0.45
N ALA A 324 15.68 -1.13 0.03
CA ALA A 324 14.43 -1.90 -0.15
C ALA A 324 13.31 -1.50 0.85
N HIS A 325 13.66 -0.87 1.97
CA HIS A 325 12.71 -0.50 3.02
C HIS A 325 11.75 0.60 2.56
N LEU A 326 12.24 1.59 1.81
CA LEU A 326 11.42 2.73 1.38
C LEU A 326 10.29 2.31 0.46
N LEU A 327 10.60 1.63 -0.64
CA LEU A 327 9.59 1.26 -1.61
C LEU A 327 8.56 0.27 -1.05
N LYS A 328 8.92 -0.53 -0.03
CA LYS A 328 7.96 -1.36 0.71
C LYS A 328 7.01 -0.53 1.59
N HIS A 329 7.46 0.57 2.19
CA HIS A 329 6.61 1.45 3.01
C HIS A 329 5.81 2.46 2.17
N PHE A 330 6.33 2.88 1.02
CA PHE A 330 5.57 3.66 0.03
C PHE A 330 4.47 2.84 -0.64
N ASN A 331 4.60 1.51 -0.68
CA ASN A 331 3.55 0.60 -1.20
C ASN A 331 2.46 0.26 -0.17
N CYS A 332 2.61 0.63 1.11
CA CYS A 332 1.66 0.32 2.19
C CYS A 332 0.98 1.55 2.79
N VAL A 333 1.04 2.73 2.14
CA VAL A 333 0.37 3.96 2.60
C VAL A 333 -0.41 4.65 1.49
#